data_AF-A0A7J9UTA7-F1
#
_entry.id   AF-A0A7J9UTA7-F1
#
_cell.length_a   1.000
_cell.length_b   1.000
_cell.length_c   1.000
_cell.angle_alpha   90.00
_cell.angle_beta   90.00
_cell.angle_gamma   90.00
#
_symmetry.space_group_name_H-M   'P 1'
#
loop_
_entity.id
_entity.type
_entity.pdbx_description
1 polymer ?
#
loop_
_entity_poly.entity_id
_entity_poly.type
_entity_poly.pdbx_seq_one_letter_code
_entity_poly.pdbx_strand_id
1 'polypeptide(L)'
;MSEDETPDLVDRAERALLALTGGRARVCSCEELLENLMEFLDSELDEDTCTRYRQHAATCPTCHEATDAEEHIRQMVRRSCAEKAPSSLRLRVESQLAVLRVTGVRSIEQI
;
A
#
# COMPACT_ATOMS: atom_id res chain seq x y z
N MET A 1 -34.82 -14.05 -47.96
CA MET A 1 -33.51 -14.50 -47.43
C MET A 1 -32.90 -13.30 -46.75
N SER A 2 -33.08 -13.22 -45.44
CA SER A 2 -32.48 -12.20 -44.58
C SER A 2 -32.75 -12.70 -43.19
N GLU A 3 -31.90 -13.65 -42.77
CA GLU A 3 -31.75 -14.03 -41.38
C GLU A 3 -31.25 -12.75 -40.69
N ASP A 4 -32.20 -11.99 -40.14
CA ASP A 4 -31.91 -10.88 -39.23
C ASP A 4 -31.23 -11.50 -38.01
N GLU A 5 -29.90 -11.55 -38.09
CA GLU A 5 -28.98 -11.91 -37.03
C GLU A 5 -29.16 -10.87 -35.92
N THR A 6 -30.15 -11.10 -35.06
CA THR A 6 -30.37 -10.29 -33.87
C THR A 6 -29.12 -10.40 -33.01
N PRO A 7 -28.40 -9.29 -32.74
CA PRO A 7 -27.18 -9.32 -31.96
C PRO A 7 -27.47 -9.98 -30.61
N ASP A 8 -26.73 -11.05 -30.32
CA ASP A 8 -27.01 -12.00 -29.25
C ASP A 8 -27.19 -11.28 -27.90
N LEU A 9 -28.35 -11.48 -27.29
CA LEU A 9 -28.74 -10.85 -26.03
C LEU A 9 -27.78 -11.24 -24.90
N VAL A 10 -27.17 -12.42 -25.00
CA VAL A 10 -26.14 -12.91 -24.08
C VAL A 10 -24.89 -12.05 -24.20
N ASP A 11 -24.45 -11.80 -25.42
CA ASP A 11 -23.31 -10.96 -25.76
C ASP A 11 -23.47 -9.49 -25.31
N ARG A 12 -24.72 -9.00 -25.26
CA ARG A 12 -25.04 -7.67 -24.72
C ARG A 12 -25.11 -7.66 -23.18
N ALA A 13 -25.58 -8.75 -22.57
CA ALA A 13 -25.61 -8.93 -21.13
C ALA A 13 -24.21 -9.15 -20.54
N GLU A 14 -23.35 -9.90 -21.22
CA GLU A 14 -21.95 -10.10 -20.84
C GLU A 14 -21.18 -8.77 -20.88
N ARG A 15 -21.35 -7.97 -21.94
CA ARG A 15 -20.77 -6.62 -22.00
C ARG A 15 -21.30 -5.69 -20.90
N ALA A 16 -22.59 -5.81 -20.53
CA ALA A 16 -23.17 -5.02 -19.44
C ALA A 16 -22.66 -5.46 -18.06
N LEU A 17 -22.52 -6.77 -17.82
CA LEU A 17 -21.93 -7.32 -16.60
C LEU A 17 -20.47 -6.90 -16.47
N LEU A 18 -19.69 -6.99 -17.55
CA LEU A 18 -18.31 -6.48 -17.61
C LEU A 18 -18.22 -4.97 -17.39
N ALA A 19 -19.21 -4.17 -17.80
CA ALA A 19 -19.25 -2.74 -17.52
C ALA A 19 -19.66 -2.41 -16.07
N LEU A 20 -20.49 -3.25 -15.45
CA LEU A 20 -20.89 -3.11 -14.05
C LEU A 20 -19.80 -3.56 -13.08
N THR A 21 -19.01 -4.56 -13.45
CA THR A 21 -17.88 -5.07 -12.67
C THR A 21 -16.54 -4.43 -13.06
N GLY A 22 -16.43 -3.87 -14.27
CA GLY A 22 -15.23 -3.24 -14.86
C GLY A 22 -15.33 -1.72 -15.03
N GLY A 23 -16.34 -1.08 -14.44
CA GLY A 23 -16.62 0.35 -14.54
C GLY A 23 -16.06 1.22 -13.41
N ARG A 24 -14.96 0.83 -12.73
CA ARG A 24 -14.22 1.70 -11.79
C ARG A 24 -12.72 1.44 -11.84
N ALA A 25 -12.04 1.97 -12.84
CA ALA A 25 -10.59 2.07 -12.88
C ALA A 25 -9.98 3.02 -11.82
N ARG A 26 -10.57 3.17 -10.61
CA ARG A 26 -10.08 4.12 -9.59
C ARG A 26 -10.58 3.95 -8.15
N VAL A 27 -11.22 2.83 -7.78
CA VAL A 27 -11.72 2.65 -6.40
C VAL A 27 -11.10 1.39 -5.81
N CYS A 28 -10.20 1.58 -4.84
CA CYS A 28 -9.67 0.49 -4.02
C CYS A 28 -10.80 -0.24 -3.29
N SER A 29 -10.72 -1.56 -3.21
CA SER A 29 -11.68 -2.38 -2.46
C SER A 29 -11.26 -2.54 -0.98
N CYS A 30 -12.22 -2.85 -0.10
CA CYS A 30 -11.90 -3.10 1.31
C CYS A 30 -10.98 -4.33 1.48
N GLU A 31 -11.22 -5.38 0.68
CA GLU A 31 -10.41 -6.60 0.68
C GLU A 31 -8.95 -6.30 0.30
N GLU A 32 -8.75 -5.54 -0.78
CA GLU A 32 -7.42 -5.13 -1.26
C GLU A 32 -6.64 -4.35 -0.17
N LEU A 33 -7.30 -3.40 0.51
CA LEU A 33 -6.66 -2.64 1.60
C LEU A 33 -6.36 -3.52 2.80
N LEU A 34 -7.30 -4.37 3.22
CA LEU A 34 -7.15 -5.21 4.41
C LEU A 34 -6.07 -6.28 4.23
N GLU A 35 -5.96 -6.85 3.03
CA GLU A 35 -4.89 -7.81 2.68
C GLU A 35 -3.50 -7.18 2.72
N ASN A 36 -3.39 -5.89 2.39
CA ASN A 36 -2.13 -5.15 2.30
C ASN A 36 -1.97 -4.12 3.44
N LEU A 37 -2.72 -4.29 4.54
CA LEU A 37 -2.81 -3.29 5.61
C LEU A 37 -1.45 -3.05 6.27
N MET A 38 -0.67 -4.12 6.46
CA MET A 38 0.62 -4.05 7.13
C MET A 38 1.65 -3.34 6.24
N GLU A 39 1.75 -3.77 4.99
CA GLU A 39 2.63 -3.20 3.97
C GLU A 39 2.33 -1.71 3.75
N PHE A 40 1.04 -1.35 3.76
CA PHE A 40 0.59 0.04 3.71
C PHE A 40 1.09 0.85 4.90
N LEU A 41 0.93 0.34 6.12
CA LEU A 41 1.36 1.03 7.35
C LEU A 41 2.89 1.06 7.52
N ASP A 42 3.59 0.10 6.94
CA ASP A 42 5.06 0.03 6.88
C ASP A 42 5.66 0.86 5.72
N SER A 43 4.81 1.47 4.88
CA SER A 43 5.23 2.25 3.70
C SER A 43 6.05 1.43 2.69
N GLU A 44 5.71 0.16 2.54
CA GLU A 44 6.39 -0.79 1.63
C GLU A 44 5.73 -0.89 0.25
N LEU A 45 4.64 -0.13 0.04
CA LEU A 45 3.92 -0.06 -1.23
C LEU A 45 4.34 1.17 -2.04
N ASP A 46 4.04 1.14 -3.33
CA ASP A 46 4.20 2.31 -4.18
C ASP A 46 3.31 3.49 -3.72
N GLU A 47 3.73 4.72 -4.06
CA GLU A 47 3.08 5.94 -3.59
C GLU A 47 1.64 6.10 -4.13
N ASP A 48 1.38 5.58 -5.33
CA ASP A 48 0.06 5.61 -5.96
C ASP A 48 -0.93 4.70 -5.19
N THR A 49 -0.50 3.48 -4.86
CA THR A 49 -1.26 2.52 -4.04
C THR A 49 -1.49 3.06 -2.63
N CYS A 50 -0.45 3.61 -1.99
CA CYS A 50 -0.59 4.26 -0.68
C CYS A 50 -1.63 5.39 -0.71
N THR A 51 -1.64 6.20 -1.77
CA THR A 51 -2.61 7.30 -1.93
C THR A 51 -4.04 6.77 -2.07
N ARG A 52 -4.24 5.72 -2.87
CA ARG A 52 -5.53 5.04 -3.03
C ARG A 52 -6.05 4.48 -1.71
N TYR A 53 -5.20 3.78 -0.95
CA TYR A 53 -5.58 3.18 0.31
C TYR A 53 -5.91 4.24 1.36
N ARG A 54 -5.13 5.30 1.44
CA ARG A 54 -5.41 6.44 2.34
C ARG A 54 -6.75 7.09 2.04
N GLN A 55 -7.09 7.26 0.76
CA GLN A 55 -8.40 7.77 0.36
C GLN A 55 -9.53 6.80 0.74
N HIS A 56 -9.31 5.49 0.58
CA HIS A 56 -10.29 4.47 0.95
C HIS A 56 -10.52 4.44 2.47
N ALA A 57 -9.45 4.37 3.27
CA ALA A 57 -9.53 4.39 4.73
C ALA A 57 -10.22 5.66 5.26
N ALA A 58 -10.03 6.82 4.62
CA ALA A 58 -10.71 8.06 5.01
C ALA A 58 -12.24 8.07 4.76
N THR A 59 -12.73 7.21 3.88
CA THR A 59 -14.16 7.18 3.46
C THR A 59 -14.90 5.93 3.92
N CYS A 60 -14.19 4.86 4.24
CA CYS A 60 -14.74 3.58 4.68
C CYS A 60 -14.54 3.39 6.20
N PRO A 61 -15.62 3.35 7.00
CA PRO A 61 -15.53 3.17 8.45
C PRO A 61 -14.77 1.90 8.86
N THR A 62 -15.00 0.79 8.15
CA THR A 62 -14.35 -0.50 8.45
C THR A 62 -12.84 -0.45 8.25
N CYS A 63 -12.39 0.12 7.13
CA CYS A 63 -10.96 0.25 6.86
C CYS A 63 -10.30 1.29 7.78
N HIS A 64 -11.01 2.37 8.12
CA HIS A 64 -10.56 3.35 9.11
C HIS A 64 -10.30 2.69 10.48
N GLU A 65 -11.28 1.93 10.98
CA GLU A 65 -11.16 1.22 12.26
C GLU A 65 -10.02 0.20 12.24
N ALA A 66 -9.84 -0.52 11.14
CA ALA A 66 -8.71 -1.44 10.98
C ALA A 66 -7.35 -0.72 11.01
N THR A 67 -7.22 0.39 10.29
CA THR A 67 -5.98 1.20 10.30
C THR A 67 -5.69 1.78 11.68
N ASP A 68 -6.70 2.35 12.36
CA ASP A 68 -6.55 2.97 13.67
C ASP A 68 -6.18 1.94 14.75
N ALA A 69 -6.83 0.76 14.73
CA ALA A 69 -6.53 -0.33 15.65
C ALA A 69 -5.07 -0.80 15.52
N GLU A 70 -4.60 -1.01 14.29
CA GLU A 70 -3.22 -1.44 14.03
C GLU A 70 -2.20 -0.37 14.43
N GLU A 71 -2.46 0.91 14.11
CA GLU A 71 -1.63 2.02 14.56
C GLU A 71 -1.57 2.13 16.10
N HIS A 72 -2.70 1.90 16.78
CA HIS A 72 -2.77 1.90 18.23
C HIS A 72 -1.90 0.78 18.84
N ILE A 73 -1.99 -0.43 18.29
CA ILE A 73 -1.16 -1.57 18.71
C ILE A 73 0.33 -1.24 18.50
N ARG A 74 0.70 -0.75 17.31
CA ARG A 74 2.07 -0.34 17.00
C ARG A 74 2.57 0.73 17.97
N GLN A 75 1.72 1.68 18.35
CA GLN A 75 2.07 2.70 19.34
C GLN A 75 2.32 2.11 20.73
N MET A 76 1.49 1.17 21.19
CA MET A 76 1.67 0.48 22.47
C MET A 76 2.99 -0.30 22.50
N VAL A 77 3.30 -1.04 21.43
CA VAL A 77 4.55 -1.80 21.31
C VAL A 77 5.75 -0.86 21.33
N ARG A 78 5.72 0.22 20.55
CA ARG A 78 6.80 1.23 20.53
C ARG A 78 7.04 1.85 21.90
N ARG A 79 5.99 2.13 22.67
CA ARG A 79 6.13 2.66 24.04
C ARG A 79 6.73 1.65 25.00
N SER A 80 6.40 0.37 24.85
CA SER A 80 6.80 -0.71 25.76
C SER A 80 8.20 -1.25 25.47
N CYS A 81 8.65 -1.18 24.21
CA CYS A 81 9.92 -1.75 23.74
C CYS A 81 10.95 -0.68 23.31
N ALA A 82 10.86 0.54 23.83
CA ALA A 82 11.80 1.62 23.52
C ALA A 82 13.12 1.49 24.30
N GLU A 83 13.93 0.48 23.98
CA GLU A 83 15.29 0.39 24.48
C GLU A 83 16.18 1.44 23.80
N LYS A 84 16.89 2.25 24.59
CA LYS A 84 17.83 3.22 24.05
C LYS A 84 19.08 2.49 23.56
N ALA A 85 19.41 2.64 22.29
CA ALA A 85 20.67 2.15 21.73
C ALA A 85 21.86 2.66 22.57
N PRO A 86 22.80 1.78 22.97
CA PRO A 86 24.03 2.15 23.66
C PRO A 86 24.81 3.24 22.93
N SER A 87 25.42 4.16 23.68
CA SER A 87 26.21 5.27 23.12
C SER A 87 27.33 4.80 22.20
N SER A 88 27.96 3.66 22.51
CA SER A 88 29.00 3.04 21.68
C SER A 88 28.50 2.67 20.29
N LEU A 89 27.27 2.14 20.17
CA LEU A 89 26.66 1.84 18.87
C LEU A 89 26.31 3.10 18.11
N ARG A 90 25.75 4.11 18.78
CA ARG A 90 25.41 5.39 18.14
C ARG A 90 26.64 6.08 17.55
N LEU A 91 27.73 6.16 18.31
CA LEU A 91 29.01 6.72 17.83
C LEU A 91 29.57 5.96 16.63
N ARG A 92 29.46 4.62 16.63
CA ARG A 92 29.87 3.79 15.49
C ARG A 92 29.03 4.09 14.26
N VAL A 93 27.70 4.18 14.38
CA VAL A 93 26.82 4.51 13.26
C VAL A 93 27.10 5.92 12.72
N GLU A 94 27.21 6.91 13.60
CA GLU A 94 27.50 8.30 13.21
C GLU A 94 28.84 8.43 12.49
N SER A 95 29.90 7.78 12.98
CA SER A 95 31.20 7.78 12.31
C SER A 95 31.16 7.12 10.94
N GLN A 96 30.47 5.99 10.79
CA GLN A 96 30.32 5.31 9.49
C GLN A 96 29.50 6.16 8.50
N LEU A 97 28.41 6.79 8.97
CA LEU A 97 27.62 7.71 8.15
C LEU A 97 28.44 8.93 7.70
N ALA A 98 29.29 9.48 8.58
CA ALA A 98 30.18 10.58 8.23
C ALA A 98 31.17 10.17 7.12
N VAL A 99 31.77 8.97 7.23
CA VAL A 99 32.66 8.43 6.19
C VAL A 99 31.92 8.27 4.86
N LEU A 100 30.74 7.62 4.85
CA LEU A 100 29.95 7.38 3.64
C LEU A 100 29.52 8.68 2.94
N ARG A 101 29.18 9.72 3.72
CA ARG A 101 28.83 11.04 3.18
C ARG A 101 30.03 11.73 2.52
N VAL A 102 31.22 11.59 3.10
CA VAL A 102 32.46 12.18 2.58
C VAL A 102 32.95 11.43 1.33
N THR A 103 32.81 10.10 1.30
CA THR A 103 33.33 9.30 0.18
C THR A 103 32.41 9.26 -1.04
N GLY A 104 31.19 9.80 -0.94
CA GLY A 104 30.21 9.82 -2.04
C GLY A 104 29.76 8.40 -2.38
N VAL A 105 28.53 8.06 -1.99
CA VAL A 105 27.95 6.74 -2.24
C VAL A 105 27.85 6.49 -3.76
N ARG A 106 28.85 5.81 -4.34
CA ARG A 106 28.71 5.07 -5.59
C ARG A 106 28.19 3.68 -5.24
N SER A 107 26.90 3.56 -4.92
CA SER A 107 26.34 2.24 -4.63
C SER A 107 25.57 1.69 -5.83
N ILE A 108 26.15 0.63 -6.37
CA ILE A 108 25.49 -0.64 -6.75
C ILE A 108 24.56 -0.57 -7.97
N GLU A 109 25.15 -0.65 -9.17
CA GLU A 109 24.46 -1.05 -10.41
C GLU A 109 25.33 -1.94 -11.33
N GLN A 110 26.31 -2.66 -10.77
CA GLN A 110 27.13 -3.61 -11.54
C GLN A 110 27.59 -4.79 -10.66
N ILE A 111 26.74 -5.82 -10.52
CA ILE A 111 27.15 -7.23 -10.43
C ILE A 111 26.16 -8.02 -11.29
#